data_AF-A0A4U1G0D8-F1
#
_entry.id   AF-A0A4U1G0D8-F1
#
_cell.length_a   1.000
_cell.length_b   1.000
_cell.length_c   1.000
_cell.angle_alpha   90.00
_cell.angle_beta   90.00
_cell.angle_gamma   90.00
#
_symmetry.space_group_name_H-M   'P 1'
#
loop_
_entity.id
_entity.type
_entity.pdbx_description
1 polymer ?
#
loop_
_entity_poly.entity_id
_entity_poly.type
_entity_poly.pdbx_seq_one_letter_code
_entity_poly.pdbx_strand_id
1 'polypeptide(L)'
;MKILVTTNLHEVKHQIRSKMMLILDELSKLYKDTYIYDPLSIDQVRPNERYKYFSKEQGLNEDDWDIVIVQGNHHLLSVVKYIKKKPLIFLCNSSDLIDQYIDFPNLYKVIITDDALSMKFDLPVSLISRININGINYWNIKTSKQIADRSKVLYFATDETIGLNVTRIMVKVFNTNPDIDFTIVASLNVLSILKSLVNGNVKLTKTPMSLKGLFQNHYLVISSKEIAISALLSGKAVIVAGINGLGGQVNKDNLKDFIRTGFKGRIGGTIGEEIPEQLLDFEITKTLKTVRTYDPFNVDKLDDLVIRPLKDAINNKWIDQLCLQMENCINLYKYLKSKAGRLLLKPKIASNIQLNEIKEKEEIYTVLVNEISGKVLGKLGKDEISILRLCNGRLCIHEISKIKIEYSEKDIVDFVLMLWKSRILIFNSITNI
;
A
#
# COMPACT_ATOMS: atom_id res chain seq x y z
N MET A 1 13.03 21.86 2.95
CA MET A 1 12.74 20.65 3.73
C MET A 1 13.88 19.68 3.51
N LYS A 2 14.67 19.40 4.54
CA LYS A 2 15.79 18.46 4.48
C LYS A 2 15.30 17.06 4.83
N ILE A 3 15.38 16.14 3.87
CA ILE A 3 14.93 14.75 4.04
C ILE A 3 16.17 13.86 4.08
N LEU A 4 16.28 13.04 5.12
CA LEU A 4 17.22 11.92 5.12
C LEU A 4 16.50 10.64 4.76
N VAL A 5 16.94 9.96 3.71
CA VAL A 5 16.47 8.63 3.37
C VAL A 5 17.59 7.65 3.60
N THR A 6 17.31 6.60 4.36
CA THR A 6 18.33 5.72 4.91
C THR A 6 18.00 4.26 4.65
N THR A 7 18.98 3.51 4.15
CA THR A 7 18.79 2.14 3.65
C THR A 7 20.05 1.31 3.67
N ASN A 8 19.88 0.00 3.52
CA ASN A 8 20.95 -0.93 3.22
C ASN A 8 20.82 -1.41 1.77
N LEU A 9 21.54 -0.81 0.81
CA LEU A 9 21.43 -1.21 -0.59
C LEU A 9 22.01 -2.62 -0.88
N HIS A 10 22.75 -3.21 0.06
CA HIS A 10 23.44 -4.49 -0.07
C HIS A 10 22.62 -5.70 0.41
N GLU A 11 21.80 -5.57 1.46
CA GLU A 11 20.93 -6.65 1.97
C GLU A 11 19.59 -6.76 1.25
N VAL A 12 19.25 -5.73 0.47
CA VAL A 12 17.94 -5.61 -0.14
C VAL A 12 17.88 -6.44 -1.42
N LYS A 13 16.98 -7.45 -1.47
CA LYS A 13 16.67 -8.21 -2.69
C LYS A 13 16.48 -7.25 -3.87
N HIS A 14 16.97 -7.61 -5.06
CA HIS A 14 17.02 -6.74 -6.24
C HIS A 14 15.70 -6.00 -6.56
N GLN A 15 14.54 -6.60 -6.30
CA GLN A 15 13.21 -5.99 -6.50
C GLN A 15 12.85 -4.89 -5.48
N ILE A 16 13.37 -4.97 -4.26
CA ILE A 16 13.13 -3.98 -3.21
C ILE A 16 14.07 -2.77 -3.41
N ARG A 17 15.28 -3.01 -3.91
CA ARG A 17 16.25 -1.97 -4.25
C ARG A 17 15.74 -1.08 -5.37
N SER A 18 15.09 -1.65 -6.39
CA SER A 18 14.50 -0.87 -7.49
C SER A 18 13.34 0.03 -7.04
N LYS A 19 12.47 -0.43 -6.13
CA LYS A 19 11.38 0.41 -5.58
C LYS A 19 11.93 1.58 -4.77
N MET A 20 12.96 1.33 -3.97
CA MET A 20 13.56 2.37 -3.16
C MET A 20 14.24 3.46 -3.99
N MET A 21 15.06 3.05 -4.96
CA MET A 21 15.72 3.99 -5.86
C MET A 21 14.70 4.87 -6.60
N LEU A 22 13.53 4.32 -6.87
CA LEU A 22 12.45 5.07 -7.49
C LEU A 22 11.78 6.06 -6.53
N ILE A 23 11.53 5.67 -5.26
CA ILE A 23 11.10 6.62 -4.22
C ILE A 23 12.12 7.76 -4.09
N LEU A 24 13.40 7.42 -4.04
CA LEU A 24 14.50 8.38 -3.95
C LEU A 24 14.56 9.32 -5.16
N ASP A 25 14.43 8.78 -6.37
CA ASP A 25 14.36 9.56 -7.60
C ASP A 25 13.22 10.58 -7.54
N GLU A 26 12.01 10.15 -7.19
CA GLU A 26 10.86 11.06 -7.15
C GLU A 26 10.96 12.10 -6.02
N LEU A 27 11.41 11.70 -4.83
CA LEU A 27 11.63 12.63 -3.73
C LEU A 27 12.71 13.67 -4.06
N SER A 28 13.80 13.26 -4.72
CA SER A 28 14.88 14.18 -5.10
C SER A 28 14.45 15.21 -6.17
N LYS A 29 13.49 14.86 -7.04
CA LYS A 29 12.88 15.82 -7.98
C LYS A 29 12.00 16.85 -7.27
N LEU A 30 11.27 16.42 -6.26
CA LEU A 30 10.33 17.27 -5.51
C LEU A 30 11.03 18.13 -4.46
N TYR A 31 12.08 17.58 -3.83
CA TYR A 31 12.79 18.19 -2.71
C TYR A 31 14.30 18.21 -2.98
N LYS A 32 14.83 19.41 -3.26
CA LYS A 32 16.25 19.66 -3.56
C LYS A 32 17.23 19.23 -2.45
N ASP A 33 16.72 19.07 -1.23
CA ASP A 33 17.49 18.69 -0.04
C ASP A 33 17.15 17.27 0.43
N THR A 34 17.08 16.34 -0.52
CA THR A 34 16.97 14.90 -0.25
C THR A 34 18.36 14.26 -0.22
N TYR A 35 18.69 13.58 0.87
CA TYR A 35 19.98 12.95 1.11
C TYR A 35 19.81 11.44 1.29
N ILE A 36 20.80 10.68 0.81
CA ILE A 36 20.85 9.23 0.99
C ILE A 36 21.96 8.89 1.98
N TYR A 37 21.61 8.12 3.00
CA TYR A 37 22.57 7.47 3.87
C TYR A 37 22.51 5.95 3.69
N ASP A 38 23.65 5.36 3.34
CA ASP A 38 23.84 3.92 3.36
C ASP A 38 25.11 3.61 4.19
N PRO A 39 24.98 2.96 5.35
CA PRO A 39 26.09 2.73 6.26
C PRO A 39 27.11 1.71 5.74
N LEU A 40 26.80 0.94 4.69
CA LEU A 40 27.62 -0.18 4.22
C LEU A 40 28.34 0.08 2.88
N SER A 41 28.05 1.18 2.16
CA SER A 41 28.43 1.29 0.75
C SER A 41 29.45 2.39 0.41
N ILE A 42 30.20 2.89 1.39
CA ILE A 42 31.15 4.00 1.23
C ILE A 42 32.32 3.68 0.27
N ASP A 43 32.71 2.41 0.10
CA ASP A 43 33.88 2.09 -0.71
C ASP A 43 33.57 1.66 -2.17
N GLN A 44 32.30 1.52 -2.55
CA GLN A 44 31.95 0.92 -3.87
C GLN A 44 30.83 1.62 -4.64
N VAL A 45 30.11 2.58 -4.05
CA VAL A 45 29.07 3.30 -4.79
C VAL A 45 29.72 4.50 -5.48
N ARG A 46 29.95 4.37 -6.79
CA ARG A 46 30.34 5.51 -7.63
C ARG A 46 29.34 6.65 -7.39
N PRO A 47 29.80 7.86 -7.05
CA PRO A 47 28.91 9.00 -6.85
C PRO A 47 28.10 9.19 -8.13
N ASN A 48 26.80 8.96 -8.03
CA ASN A 48 25.86 9.27 -9.09
C ASN A 48 25.45 10.73 -8.88
N GLU A 49 25.67 11.61 -9.87
CA GLU A 49 25.47 13.07 -9.77
C GLU A 49 24.04 13.48 -9.33
N ARG A 50 23.09 12.54 -9.35
CA ARG A 50 21.68 12.74 -9.02
C ARG A 50 21.37 12.84 -7.53
N TYR A 51 22.22 12.33 -6.63
CA TYR A 51 21.90 12.30 -5.19
C TYR A 51 23.06 12.80 -4.32
N LYS A 52 22.71 13.45 -3.21
CA LYS A 52 23.69 13.82 -2.17
C LYS A 52 23.87 12.63 -1.23
N TYR A 53 25.04 12.01 -1.27
CA TYR A 53 25.42 10.95 -0.33
C TYR A 53 25.91 11.57 0.98
N PHE A 54 25.41 11.05 2.10
CA PHE A 54 25.89 11.37 3.44
C PHE A 54 26.77 10.21 3.93
N SER A 55 28.03 10.47 4.27
CA SER A 55 28.96 9.41 4.68
C SER A 55 28.88 9.14 6.19
N LYS A 56 29.23 7.93 6.62
CA LYS A 56 29.32 7.53 8.03
C LYS A 56 30.34 8.37 8.81
N GLU A 57 31.38 8.84 8.13
CA GLU A 57 32.43 9.70 8.69
C GLU A 57 31.91 11.10 9.04
N GLN A 58 30.86 11.58 8.36
CA GLN A 58 30.22 12.87 8.67
C GLN A 58 29.34 12.80 9.93
N GLY A 59 28.99 11.59 10.40
CA GLY A 59 28.16 11.35 11.59
C GLY A 59 26.69 11.77 11.39
N LEU A 60 25.74 10.90 11.70
CA LEU A 60 24.32 11.26 11.67
C LEU A 60 24.01 12.27 12.79
N ASN A 61 23.99 13.57 12.47
CA ASN A 61 23.45 14.57 13.36
C ASN A 61 21.94 14.70 13.14
N GLU A 62 21.19 14.53 14.20
CA GLU A 62 19.73 14.55 14.16
C GLU A 62 19.17 15.92 13.75
N ASP A 63 19.81 17.01 14.16
CA ASP A 63 19.25 18.34 14.00
C ASP A 63 19.25 18.84 12.54
N ASP A 64 20.03 18.21 11.67
CA ASP A 64 20.15 18.54 10.25
C ASP A 64 18.93 18.18 9.40
N TRP A 65 18.03 17.33 9.93
CA TRP A 65 16.94 16.74 9.15
C TRP A 65 15.58 17.20 9.64
N ASP A 66 14.64 17.46 8.72
CA ASP A 66 13.24 17.73 9.06
C ASP A 66 12.45 16.43 9.25
N ILE A 67 12.79 15.41 8.47
CA ILE A 67 12.17 14.08 8.48
C ILE A 67 13.18 13.02 8.08
N VAL A 68 13.08 11.85 8.71
CA VAL A 68 13.93 10.69 8.40
C VAL A 68 13.05 9.55 7.89
N ILE A 69 13.38 9.03 6.72
CA ILE A 69 12.70 7.90 6.09
C ILE A 69 13.64 6.71 6.12
N VAL A 70 13.29 5.67 6.88
CA VAL A 70 14.10 4.46 7.03
C VAL A 70 13.48 3.32 6.26
N GLN A 71 14.26 2.59 5.47
CA GLN A 71 13.83 1.36 4.84
C GLN A 71 14.54 0.13 5.39
N GLY A 72 13.76 -0.92 5.64
CA GLY A 72 14.24 -2.24 6.07
C GLY A 72 14.47 -2.36 7.59
N ASN A 73 14.09 -3.50 8.15
CA ASN A 73 14.10 -3.77 9.59
C ASN A 73 15.48 -3.68 10.24
N HIS A 74 16.48 -4.35 9.67
CA HIS A 74 17.83 -4.37 10.23
C HIS A 74 18.42 -2.96 10.36
N HIS A 75 18.05 -2.08 9.42
CA HIS A 75 18.54 -0.72 9.40
C HIS A 75 17.80 0.22 10.35
N LEU A 76 16.49 0.01 10.54
CA LEU A 76 15.67 0.77 11.48
C LEU A 76 16.30 0.82 12.88
N LEU A 77 16.71 -0.33 13.42
CA LEU A 77 17.34 -0.44 14.74
C LEU A 77 18.67 0.31 14.86
N SER A 78 19.38 0.50 13.75
CA SER A 78 20.63 1.26 13.73
C SER A 78 20.38 2.76 13.72
N VAL A 79 19.37 3.23 12.98
CA VAL A 79 19.07 4.65 12.78
C VAL A 79 18.41 5.26 14.01
N VAL A 80 17.49 4.53 14.66
CA VAL A 80 16.78 4.99 15.87
C VAL A 80 17.71 5.27 17.06
N LYS A 81 18.94 4.74 17.05
CA LYS A 81 19.96 5.07 18.05
C LYS A 81 20.44 6.52 17.93
N TYR A 82 20.47 7.05 16.71
CA TYR A 82 20.96 8.39 16.40
C TYR A 82 19.83 9.40 16.22
N ILE A 83 18.65 8.96 15.76
CA ILE A 83 17.48 9.81 15.52
C ILE A 83 16.41 9.50 16.57
N LYS A 84 16.27 10.39 17.58
CA LYS A 84 15.39 10.21 18.75
C LYS A 84 14.25 11.23 18.85
N LYS A 85 14.41 12.39 18.23
CA LYS A 85 13.54 13.58 18.29
C LYS A 85 12.90 13.94 16.95
N LYS A 86 13.45 13.53 15.80
CA LYS A 86 12.89 13.88 14.48
C LYS A 86 11.87 12.85 14.02
N PRO A 87 10.84 13.28 13.26
CA PRO A 87 9.82 12.38 12.73
C PRO A 87 10.46 11.29 11.87
N LEU A 88 10.17 10.05 12.22
CA LEU A 88 10.64 8.87 11.52
C LEU A 88 9.47 8.22 10.79
N ILE A 89 9.64 8.05 9.48
CA ILE A 89 8.76 7.23 8.64
C ILE A 89 9.49 5.94 8.34
N PHE A 90 8.87 4.81 8.69
CA PHE A 90 9.39 3.50 8.35
C PHE A 90 8.75 3.00 7.05
N LEU A 91 9.55 2.81 6.01
CA LEU A 91 9.18 2.14 4.77
C LEU A 91 9.51 0.66 4.87
N CYS A 92 8.50 -0.18 4.75
CA CYS A 92 8.67 -1.63 4.83
C CYS A 92 7.98 -2.35 3.67
N ASN A 93 8.53 -3.51 3.32
CA ASN A 93 7.82 -4.54 2.58
C ASN A 93 7.31 -5.59 3.57
N SER A 94 6.41 -6.44 3.14
CA SER A 94 5.86 -7.54 3.92
C SER A 94 6.90 -8.55 4.39
N SER A 95 8.00 -8.72 3.65
CA SER A 95 9.12 -9.54 4.11
C SER A 95 9.87 -8.92 5.27
N ASP A 96 9.78 -7.60 5.42
CA ASP A 96 10.56 -6.80 6.36
C ASP A 96 9.78 -6.58 7.65
N LEU A 97 8.80 -7.39 8.00
CA LEU A 97 7.97 -7.16 9.20
C LEU A 97 7.76 -8.43 10.03
N ILE A 98 8.45 -9.50 9.66
CA ILE A 98 8.45 -10.76 10.39
C ILE A 98 9.23 -10.54 11.70
N ASP A 99 8.54 -10.72 12.82
CA ASP A 99 9.07 -10.93 14.18
C ASP A 99 9.76 -9.75 14.90
N GLN A 100 9.55 -8.49 14.51
CA GLN A 100 10.18 -7.34 15.21
C GLN A 100 9.19 -6.34 15.80
N TYR A 101 9.39 -6.01 17.09
CA TYR A 101 8.69 -4.94 17.80
C TYR A 101 9.19 -3.58 17.30
N ILE A 102 8.35 -2.87 16.56
CA ILE A 102 8.64 -1.54 16.01
C ILE A 102 7.89 -0.50 16.83
N ASP A 103 8.46 -0.09 17.96
CA ASP A 103 7.90 0.97 18.80
C ASP A 103 8.99 1.91 19.27
N PHE A 104 9.10 3.02 18.55
CA PHE A 104 10.05 4.08 18.84
C PHE A 104 9.25 5.36 19.11
N PRO A 105 9.59 6.19 20.11
CA PRO A 105 8.85 7.40 20.43
C PRO A 105 8.70 8.38 19.25
N ASN A 106 9.66 8.37 18.34
CA ASN A 106 9.70 9.22 17.16
C ASN A 106 9.21 8.54 15.87
N LEU A 107 8.64 7.33 15.93
CA LEU A 107 7.94 6.72 14.81
C LEU A 107 6.60 7.43 14.56
N TYR A 108 6.47 8.11 13.42
CA TYR A 108 5.25 8.85 13.07
C TYR A 108 4.38 8.11 12.07
N LYS A 109 4.99 7.26 11.23
CA LYS A 109 4.27 6.50 10.22
C LYS A 109 5.01 5.22 9.83
N VAL A 110 4.26 4.18 9.55
CA VAL A 110 4.71 2.98 8.84
C VAL A 110 4.03 2.96 7.48
N ILE A 111 4.83 2.88 6.41
CA ILE A 111 4.35 2.82 5.04
C ILE A 111 4.74 1.46 4.47
N ILE A 112 3.72 0.65 4.18
CA ILE A 112 3.86 -0.67 3.57
C ILE A 112 3.73 -0.50 2.06
N THR A 113 4.74 -0.97 1.32
CA THR A 113 4.87 -0.72 -0.12
C THR A 113 4.49 -1.89 -1.03
N ASP A 114 3.98 -2.98 -0.45
CA ASP A 114 3.49 -4.17 -1.14
C ASP A 114 2.08 -4.59 -0.71
N ASP A 115 1.48 -5.46 -1.54
CA ASP A 115 0.11 -5.95 -1.40
C ASP A 115 -0.03 -7.08 -0.38
N ALA A 116 0.93 -7.29 0.52
CA ALA A 116 0.81 -8.40 1.45
C ALA A 116 -0.35 -8.18 2.42
N LEU A 117 -1.36 -8.99 2.17
CA LEU A 117 -2.48 -9.23 3.04
C LEU A 117 -1.97 -9.93 4.30
N SER A 118 -2.53 -9.52 5.44
CA SER A 118 -2.51 -10.25 6.72
C SER A 118 -1.24 -10.26 7.58
N MET A 119 -0.54 -9.14 7.72
CA MET A 119 0.29 -8.94 8.92
C MET A 119 -0.50 -8.21 10.01
N LYS A 120 -0.61 -8.84 11.18
CA LYS A 120 -1.11 -8.21 12.41
C LYS A 120 0.04 -7.44 13.03
N PHE A 121 -0.01 -6.11 12.96
CA PHE A 121 0.97 -5.25 13.59
C PHE A 121 0.54 -4.95 15.01
N ASP A 122 1.48 -4.92 15.94
CA ASP A 122 1.24 -4.38 17.29
C ASP A 122 1.14 -2.84 17.29
N LEU A 123 0.59 -2.27 16.22
CA LEU A 123 0.52 -0.84 15.95
C LEU A 123 -0.92 -0.42 15.58
N PRO A 124 -1.34 0.80 15.96
CA PRO A 124 -2.60 1.39 15.53
C PRO A 124 -2.71 1.48 14.01
N VAL A 125 -3.89 1.15 13.45
CA VAL A 125 -4.14 1.16 11.99
C VAL A 125 -3.87 2.54 11.38
N SER A 126 -4.14 3.62 12.11
CA SER A 126 -3.87 5.00 11.67
C SER A 126 -2.39 5.31 11.45
N LEU A 127 -1.48 4.61 12.12
CA LEU A 127 -0.04 4.77 11.90
C LEU A 127 0.43 4.03 10.65
N ILE A 128 -0.39 3.13 10.12
CA ILE A 128 -0.06 2.27 8.99
C ILE A 128 -0.73 2.83 7.74
N SER A 129 0.06 3.13 6.71
CA SER A 129 -0.42 3.44 5.37
C SER A 129 0.06 2.37 4.41
N ARG A 130 -0.82 1.92 3.52
CA ARG A 130 -0.47 1.01 2.43
C ARG A 130 -0.42 1.81 1.14
N ILE A 131 0.72 1.79 0.47
CA ILE A 131 0.93 2.45 -0.81
C ILE A 131 1.34 1.35 -1.79
N ASN A 132 0.52 1.12 -2.81
CA ASN A 132 0.86 0.12 -3.82
C ASN A 132 1.93 0.70 -4.77
N ILE A 133 3.17 0.26 -4.60
CA ILE A 133 4.31 0.60 -5.48
C ILE A 133 4.51 -0.51 -6.54
N ASN A 134 3.81 -1.65 -6.43
CA ASN A 134 3.95 -2.79 -7.35
C ASN A 134 3.51 -2.48 -8.78
N GLY A 135 2.66 -1.45 -8.98
CA GLY A 135 2.37 -0.85 -10.28
C GLY A 135 3.63 -0.64 -11.14
N ILE A 136 4.79 -0.50 -10.49
CA ILE A 136 6.07 -0.18 -11.10
C ILE A 136 6.83 -1.37 -11.71
N ASN A 137 6.74 -2.55 -11.11
CA ASN A 137 7.46 -3.72 -11.63
C ASN A 137 6.83 -4.26 -12.92
N TYR A 138 5.60 -3.88 -13.23
CA TYR A 138 4.92 -4.23 -14.47
C TYR A 138 5.44 -3.46 -15.69
N TRP A 139 6.09 -2.31 -15.51
CA TRP A 139 6.68 -1.51 -16.60
C TRP A 139 7.91 -2.15 -17.26
N ASN A 140 8.61 -3.04 -16.54
CA ASN A 140 9.84 -3.69 -17.02
C ASN A 140 9.59 -4.97 -17.82
N ILE A 141 8.32 -5.31 -18.06
CA ILE A 141 7.97 -6.43 -18.94
C ILE A 141 8.06 -5.94 -20.39
N LYS A 142 9.29 -5.72 -20.87
CA LYS A 142 9.55 -5.82 -22.32
C LYS A 142 9.33 -7.28 -22.69
N THR A 143 8.11 -7.64 -23.09
CA THR A 143 7.91 -8.90 -23.79
C THR A 143 8.61 -8.77 -25.14
N SER A 144 9.50 -9.72 -25.42
CA SER A 144 10.02 -9.95 -26.77
C SER A 144 8.87 -9.95 -27.77
N LYS A 145 9.12 -9.51 -29.01
CA LYS A 145 8.17 -9.52 -30.16
C LYS A 145 7.66 -10.93 -30.55
N GLN A 146 7.73 -11.92 -29.67
CA GLN A 146 7.04 -13.17 -29.87
C GLN A 146 5.54 -12.92 -29.79
N ILE A 147 4.89 -13.05 -30.94
CA ILE A 147 3.45 -13.04 -31.07
C ILE A 147 2.95 -14.26 -30.30
N ALA A 148 2.38 -14.03 -29.12
CA ALA A 148 1.71 -15.09 -28.37
C ALA A 148 0.63 -15.73 -29.26
N ASP A 149 0.40 -17.02 -29.06
CA ASP A 149 -0.66 -17.74 -29.77
C ASP A 149 -2.01 -17.04 -29.56
N ARG A 150 -2.65 -16.62 -30.66
CA ARG A 150 -3.90 -15.86 -30.68
C ARG A 150 -5.11 -16.69 -30.22
N SER A 151 -4.93 -17.94 -29.85
CA SER A 151 -5.94 -18.80 -29.23
C SER A 151 -5.82 -18.90 -27.70
N LYS A 152 -4.75 -18.35 -27.10
CA LYS A 152 -4.48 -18.49 -25.66
C LYS A 152 -5.03 -17.34 -24.85
N VAL A 153 -5.90 -17.68 -23.90
CA VAL A 153 -6.59 -16.75 -22.99
C VAL A 153 -6.15 -17.00 -21.56
N LEU A 154 -5.79 -15.93 -20.87
CA LEU A 154 -5.35 -15.95 -19.48
C LEU A 154 -6.38 -15.28 -18.59
N TYR A 155 -6.80 -15.94 -17.52
CA TYR A 155 -7.67 -15.35 -16.49
C TYR A 155 -7.00 -15.40 -15.13
N PHE A 156 -7.07 -14.31 -14.37
CA PHE A 156 -6.61 -14.26 -12.98
C PHE A 156 -7.80 -14.28 -12.04
N ALA A 157 -7.96 -15.39 -11.33
CA ALA A 157 -8.99 -15.52 -10.30
C ALA A 157 -8.58 -14.73 -9.05
N THR A 158 -9.57 -14.13 -8.39
CA THR A 158 -9.37 -13.35 -7.17
C THR A 158 -9.75 -14.18 -5.94
N ASP A 159 -9.08 -13.92 -4.82
CA ASP A 159 -9.41 -14.54 -3.52
C ASP A 159 -10.59 -13.84 -2.80
N GLU A 160 -11.07 -12.70 -3.32
CA GLU A 160 -12.20 -11.96 -2.75
C GLU A 160 -13.51 -12.74 -2.92
N THR A 161 -14.36 -12.77 -1.88
CA THR A 161 -15.63 -13.53 -1.88
C THR A 161 -16.54 -13.16 -3.06
N ILE A 162 -16.61 -11.87 -3.40
CA ILE A 162 -17.39 -11.36 -4.54
C ILE A 162 -16.76 -11.83 -5.87
N GLY A 163 -15.44 -11.85 -5.96
CA GLY A 163 -14.74 -12.28 -7.16
C GLY A 163 -14.67 -13.81 -7.36
N LEU A 164 -14.98 -14.61 -6.33
CA LEU A 164 -15.22 -16.05 -6.50
C LEU A 164 -16.47 -16.32 -7.37
N ASN A 165 -17.50 -15.48 -7.29
CA ASN A 165 -18.68 -15.61 -8.17
C ASN A 165 -18.32 -15.33 -9.62
N VAL A 166 -17.54 -14.25 -9.87
CA VAL A 166 -16.98 -13.95 -11.20
C VAL A 166 -16.14 -15.12 -11.72
N THR A 167 -15.30 -15.70 -10.86
CA THR A 167 -14.47 -16.85 -11.21
C THR A 167 -15.30 -18.07 -11.60
N ARG A 168 -16.40 -18.35 -10.91
CA ARG A 168 -17.31 -19.46 -11.28
C ARG A 168 -17.94 -19.27 -12.65
N ILE A 169 -18.36 -18.05 -12.97
CA ILE A 169 -18.91 -17.69 -14.29
C ILE A 169 -17.85 -17.90 -15.38
N MET A 170 -16.61 -17.46 -15.14
CA MET A 170 -15.48 -17.67 -16.05
C MET A 170 -15.25 -19.15 -16.32
N VAL A 171 -15.22 -19.99 -15.27
CA VAL A 171 -15.04 -21.44 -15.42
C VAL A 171 -16.14 -22.06 -16.28
N LYS A 172 -17.41 -21.66 -16.10
CA LYS A 172 -18.52 -22.17 -16.93
C LYS A 172 -18.30 -21.85 -18.41
N VAL A 173 -18.01 -20.59 -18.73
CA VAL A 173 -17.75 -20.16 -20.12
C VAL A 173 -16.52 -20.86 -20.69
N PHE A 174 -15.48 -21.10 -19.90
CA PHE A 174 -14.26 -21.76 -20.38
C PHE A 174 -14.50 -23.24 -20.65
N ASN A 175 -15.28 -23.91 -19.79
CA ASN A 175 -15.63 -25.31 -19.98
C ASN A 175 -16.46 -25.56 -21.25
N THR A 176 -17.24 -24.59 -21.71
CA THR A 176 -18.10 -24.70 -22.90
C THR A 176 -17.39 -24.34 -24.22
N ASN A 177 -16.14 -23.89 -24.17
CA ASN A 177 -15.39 -23.40 -25.34
C ASN A 177 -14.09 -24.22 -25.56
N PRO A 178 -14.19 -25.44 -26.12
CA PRO A 178 -13.03 -26.34 -26.25
C PRO A 178 -11.97 -25.86 -27.25
N ASP A 179 -12.33 -24.98 -28.18
CA ASP A 179 -11.42 -24.48 -29.24
C ASP A 179 -10.48 -23.35 -28.77
N ILE A 180 -10.58 -22.96 -27.49
CA ILE A 180 -9.79 -21.87 -26.89
C ILE A 180 -8.93 -22.45 -25.77
N ASP A 181 -7.63 -22.17 -25.79
CA ASP A 181 -6.70 -22.64 -24.75
C ASP A 181 -6.75 -21.67 -23.56
N PHE A 182 -7.54 -22.04 -22.55
CA PHE A 182 -7.71 -21.24 -21.34
C PHE A 182 -6.72 -21.62 -20.25
N THR A 183 -6.08 -20.62 -19.65
CA THR A 183 -5.30 -20.77 -18.42
C THR A 183 -5.88 -19.90 -17.32
N ILE A 184 -6.18 -20.50 -16.17
CA ILE A 184 -6.59 -19.80 -14.94
C ILE A 184 -5.42 -19.78 -13.95
N VAL A 185 -5.09 -18.58 -13.49
CA VAL A 185 -4.08 -18.31 -12.46
C VAL A 185 -4.80 -17.97 -11.16
N ALA A 186 -4.48 -18.66 -10.07
CA ALA A 186 -5.12 -18.44 -8.78
C ALA A 186 -4.19 -18.71 -7.58
N SER A 187 -4.63 -18.33 -6.38
CA SER A 187 -3.98 -18.73 -5.12
C SER A 187 -4.16 -20.23 -4.85
N LEU A 188 -3.37 -20.80 -3.94
CA LEU A 188 -3.52 -22.21 -3.55
C LEU A 188 -4.92 -22.54 -3.00
N ASN A 189 -5.52 -21.61 -2.26
CA ASN A 189 -6.84 -21.78 -1.66
C ASN A 189 -7.95 -21.78 -2.72
N VAL A 190 -7.82 -20.95 -3.76
CA VAL A 190 -8.80 -20.93 -4.86
C VAL A 190 -8.58 -22.10 -5.81
N LEU A 191 -7.32 -22.48 -6.08
CA LEU A 191 -7.01 -23.64 -6.93
C LEU A 191 -7.64 -24.94 -6.41
N SER A 192 -7.68 -25.18 -5.10
CA SER A 192 -8.31 -26.38 -4.55
C SER A 192 -9.81 -26.44 -4.86
N ILE A 193 -10.49 -25.28 -4.86
CA ILE A 193 -11.91 -25.15 -5.23
C ILE A 193 -12.09 -25.35 -6.74
N LEU A 194 -11.21 -24.78 -7.56
CA LEU A 194 -11.37 -24.81 -9.03
C LEU A 194 -11.10 -26.19 -9.64
N LYS A 195 -10.24 -27.01 -9.02
CA LYS A 195 -9.90 -28.35 -9.51
C LYS A 195 -11.11 -29.25 -9.76
N SER A 196 -12.18 -29.10 -8.99
CA SER A 196 -13.43 -29.87 -9.17
C SER A 196 -14.40 -29.26 -10.16
N LEU A 197 -14.16 -28.03 -10.62
CA LEU A 197 -15.08 -27.27 -11.48
C LEU A 197 -14.62 -27.19 -12.93
N VAL A 198 -13.33 -27.32 -13.20
CA VAL A 198 -12.77 -27.22 -14.56
C VAL A 198 -12.73 -28.58 -15.27
N ASN A 199 -12.92 -28.57 -16.59
CA ASN A 199 -12.67 -29.73 -17.43
C ASN A 199 -11.22 -29.74 -17.98
N GLY A 200 -10.87 -30.79 -18.73
CA GLY A 200 -9.51 -30.98 -19.27
C GLY A 200 -9.03 -29.90 -20.25
N ASN A 201 -9.92 -29.02 -20.72
CA ASN A 201 -9.58 -27.94 -21.66
C ASN A 201 -9.05 -26.68 -20.95
N VAL A 202 -9.17 -26.61 -19.62
CA VAL A 202 -8.73 -25.45 -18.83
C VAL A 202 -7.51 -25.80 -17.99
N LYS A 203 -6.41 -25.08 -18.22
CA LYS A 203 -5.18 -25.23 -17.44
C LYS A 203 -5.26 -24.41 -16.16
N LEU A 204 -4.95 -25.04 -15.02
CA LEU A 204 -4.85 -24.36 -13.74
C LEU A 204 -3.38 -24.12 -13.38
N THR A 205 -3.04 -22.92 -12.94
CA THR A 205 -1.69 -22.58 -12.49
C THR A 205 -1.69 -21.72 -11.24
N LYS A 206 -0.67 -21.89 -10.40
CA LYS A 206 -0.47 -21.04 -9.22
C LYS A 206 0.05 -19.68 -9.64
N THR A 207 -0.41 -18.62 -8.98
CA THR A 207 0.12 -17.27 -9.14
C THR A 207 1.66 -17.27 -9.01
N PRO A 208 2.40 -16.99 -10.10
CA PRO A 208 3.85 -17.01 -10.07
C PRO A 208 4.39 -15.70 -9.51
N MET A 209 5.64 -15.71 -9.05
CA MET A 209 6.34 -14.51 -8.58
C MET A 209 6.60 -13.49 -9.70
N SER A 210 6.55 -13.92 -10.97
CA SER A 210 6.69 -13.06 -12.14
C SER A 210 5.63 -13.38 -13.19
N LEU A 211 4.93 -12.34 -13.65
CA LEU A 211 3.89 -12.47 -14.68
C LEU A 211 4.45 -12.51 -16.12
N LYS A 212 5.75 -12.24 -16.30
CA LYS A 212 6.38 -12.11 -17.62
C LYS A 212 6.15 -13.34 -18.51
N GLY A 213 6.41 -14.54 -17.99
CA GLY A 213 6.23 -15.78 -18.76
C GLY A 213 4.77 -16.05 -19.10
N LEU A 214 3.84 -15.69 -18.22
CA LEU A 214 2.41 -15.80 -18.49
C LEU A 214 1.99 -14.86 -19.61
N PHE A 215 2.36 -13.59 -19.53
CA PHE A 215 2.03 -12.64 -20.59
C PHE A 215 2.71 -13.00 -21.90
N GLN A 216 3.95 -13.49 -21.92
CA GLN A 216 4.60 -13.93 -23.17
C GLN A 216 3.80 -15.02 -23.90
N ASN A 217 3.18 -15.94 -23.17
CA ASN A 217 2.51 -17.11 -23.74
C ASN A 217 1.03 -16.90 -24.05
N HIS A 218 0.42 -15.83 -23.55
CA HIS A 218 -1.01 -15.57 -23.74
C HIS A 218 -1.21 -14.28 -24.51
N TYR A 219 -2.24 -14.25 -25.36
CA TYR A 219 -2.56 -13.08 -26.17
C TYR A 219 -3.61 -12.20 -25.50
N LEU A 220 -4.69 -12.82 -25.01
CA LEU A 220 -5.80 -12.16 -24.34
C LEU A 220 -5.71 -12.40 -22.83
N VAL A 221 -5.84 -11.33 -22.03
CA VAL A 221 -5.91 -11.40 -20.58
C VAL A 221 -7.27 -10.89 -20.11
N ILE A 222 -7.96 -11.69 -19.30
CA ILE A 222 -9.20 -11.31 -18.61
C ILE A 222 -8.83 -11.06 -17.16
N SER A 223 -8.98 -9.82 -16.70
CA SER A 223 -8.61 -9.48 -15.32
C SER A 223 -9.21 -8.15 -14.87
N SER A 224 -8.86 -7.71 -13.66
CA SER A 224 -9.22 -6.40 -13.12
C SER A 224 -8.04 -5.75 -12.40
N LYS A 225 -8.21 -4.47 -12.05
CA LYS A 225 -7.28 -3.67 -11.24
C LYS A 225 -5.84 -3.72 -11.80
N GLU A 226 -4.85 -3.96 -10.96
CA GLU A 226 -3.42 -3.89 -11.27
C GLU A 226 -3.01 -4.92 -12.34
N ILE A 227 -3.61 -6.10 -12.36
CA ILE A 227 -3.28 -7.15 -13.33
C ILE A 227 -3.74 -6.76 -14.75
N ALA A 228 -4.93 -6.17 -14.86
CA ALA A 228 -5.43 -5.64 -16.14
C ALA A 228 -4.50 -4.56 -16.70
N ILE A 229 -4.06 -3.63 -15.85
CA ILE A 229 -3.08 -2.60 -16.19
C ILE A 229 -1.77 -3.25 -16.66
N SER A 230 -1.26 -4.22 -15.92
CA SER A 230 0.00 -4.91 -16.22
C SER A 230 0.00 -5.61 -17.58
N ALA A 231 -1.14 -6.24 -17.91
CA ALA A 231 -1.34 -6.88 -19.18
C ALA A 231 -1.36 -5.86 -20.33
N LEU A 232 -2.06 -4.72 -20.18
CA LEU A 232 -2.06 -3.64 -21.17
C LEU A 232 -0.65 -3.11 -21.43
N LEU A 233 0.14 -2.89 -20.37
CA LEU A 233 1.52 -2.42 -20.46
C LEU A 233 2.47 -3.42 -21.09
N SER A 234 2.14 -4.71 -20.98
CA SER A 234 2.83 -5.81 -21.65
C SER A 234 2.31 -6.02 -23.08
N GLY A 235 1.51 -5.10 -23.60
CA GLY A 235 0.99 -5.16 -24.96
C GLY A 235 -0.07 -6.23 -25.19
N LYS A 236 -0.81 -6.62 -24.16
CA LYS A 236 -1.85 -7.64 -24.25
C LYS A 236 -3.22 -7.03 -24.47
N ALA A 237 -4.05 -7.73 -25.24
CA ALA A 237 -5.48 -7.43 -25.28
C ALA A 237 -6.05 -7.74 -23.89
N VAL A 238 -6.86 -6.82 -23.36
CA VAL A 238 -7.43 -6.97 -22.02
C VAL A 238 -8.94 -6.84 -22.06
N ILE A 239 -9.63 -7.81 -21.47
CA ILE A 239 -11.04 -7.68 -21.09
C ILE A 239 -11.07 -7.44 -19.58
N VAL A 240 -11.74 -6.35 -19.18
CA VAL A 240 -11.90 -6.02 -17.77
C VAL A 240 -13.10 -6.78 -17.20
N ALA A 241 -12.87 -7.67 -16.24
CA ALA A 241 -13.90 -8.36 -15.49
C ALA A 241 -13.51 -8.39 -14.00
N GLY A 242 -14.36 -7.83 -13.15
CA GLY A 242 -14.04 -7.66 -11.74
C GLY A 242 -15.27 -7.48 -10.86
N ILE A 243 -15.06 -6.89 -9.68
CA ILE A 243 -16.12 -6.72 -8.66
C ILE A 243 -17.30 -5.86 -9.15
N ASN A 244 -17.14 -5.05 -10.19
CA ASN A 244 -18.20 -4.23 -10.79
C ASN A 244 -18.73 -4.85 -12.10
N GLY A 245 -18.70 -6.17 -12.24
CA GLY A 245 -19.19 -6.86 -13.43
C GLY A 245 -18.23 -6.81 -14.63
N LEU A 246 -18.79 -6.98 -15.84
CA LEU A 246 -18.04 -7.06 -17.10
C LEU A 246 -17.87 -5.66 -17.72
N GLY A 247 -16.63 -5.18 -17.78
CA GLY A 247 -16.26 -3.93 -18.45
C GLY A 247 -16.02 -4.07 -19.94
N GLY A 248 -15.76 -5.27 -20.42
CA GLY A 248 -15.47 -5.53 -21.83
C GLY A 248 -14.02 -5.26 -22.22
N GLN A 249 -13.74 -5.31 -23.52
CA GLN A 249 -12.41 -5.08 -24.06
C GLN A 249 -11.98 -3.61 -23.88
N VAL A 250 -10.80 -3.41 -23.29
CA VAL A 250 -10.15 -2.10 -23.27
C VAL A 250 -9.79 -1.71 -24.70
N ASN A 251 -9.97 -0.45 -25.09
CA ASN A 251 -9.58 0.13 -26.37
C ASN A 251 -9.23 1.62 -26.20
N LYS A 252 -8.85 2.30 -27.28
CA LYS A 252 -8.43 3.72 -27.23
C LYS A 252 -9.55 4.65 -26.74
N ASP A 253 -10.80 4.32 -27.05
CA ASP A 253 -11.95 5.17 -26.78
C ASP A 253 -12.39 5.09 -25.33
N ASN A 254 -12.30 3.91 -24.70
CA ASN A 254 -12.76 3.67 -23.32
C ASN A 254 -11.64 3.66 -22.27
N LEU A 255 -10.36 3.75 -22.67
CA LEU A 255 -9.25 3.65 -21.73
C LEU A 255 -9.27 4.73 -20.64
N LYS A 256 -9.57 5.98 -20.99
CA LYS A 256 -9.60 7.08 -20.01
C LYS A 256 -10.60 6.80 -18.89
N ASP A 257 -11.74 6.20 -19.23
CA ASP A 257 -12.75 5.81 -18.26
C ASP A 257 -12.30 4.63 -17.40
N PHE A 258 -11.60 3.65 -17.98
CA PHE A 258 -10.99 2.57 -17.19
C PHE A 258 -9.90 3.07 -16.23
N ILE A 259 -9.08 4.04 -16.65
CA ILE A 259 -8.09 4.70 -15.78
C ILE A 259 -8.82 5.36 -14.60
N ARG A 260 -9.86 6.15 -14.89
CA ARG A 260 -10.64 6.85 -13.86
C ARG A 260 -11.32 5.90 -12.87
N THR A 261 -11.82 4.77 -13.36
CA THR A 261 -12.55 3.78 -12.55
C THR A 261 -11.65 2.72 -11.92
N GLY A 262 -10.36 2.69 -12.27
CA GLY A 262 -9.37 1.75 -11.73
C GLY A 262 -9.57 0.31 -12.19
N PHE A 263 -10.09 0.10 -13.41
CA PHE A 263 -10.24 -1.23 -14.04
C PHE A 263 -11.03 -2.24 -13.17
N LYS A 264 -12.09 -1.80 -12.48
CA LYS A 264 -12.84 -2.62 -11.52
C LYS A 264 -13.95 -3.49 -12.13
N GLY A 265 -14.27 -3.33 -13.42
CA GLY A 265 -15.41 -3.96 -14.08
C GLY A 265 -16.09 -2.97 -15.03
N ARG A 266 -17.42 -2.99 -15.09
CA ARG A 266 -18.20 -2.08 -15.93
C ARG A 266 -18.02 -0.63 -15.52
N ILE A 267 -17.85 0.25 -16.50
CA ILE A 267 -17.84 1.70 -16.28
C ILE A 267 -19.24 2.12 -15.81
N GLY A 268 -19.33 2.72 -14.62
CA GLY A 268 -20.61 3.00 -13.95
C GLY A 268 -21.28 1.79 -13.31
N GLY A 269 -20.61 0.64 -13.26
CA GLY A 269 -21.12 -0.58 -12.62
C GLY A 269 -21.05 -0.51 -11.09
N THR A 270 -21.92 -1.29 -10.45
CA THR A 270 -22.00 -1.40 -8.99
C THR A 270 -21.24 -2.62 -8.47
N ILE A 271 -20.75 -2.56 -7.23
CA ILE A 271 -20.08 -3.71 -6.61
C ILE A 271 -21.05 -4.89 -6.51
N GLY A 272 -20.60 -6.08 -6.92
CA GLY A 272 -21.39 -7.30 -6.94
C GLY A 272 -22.28 -7.47 -8.17
N GLU A 273 -22.15 -6.59 -9.17
CA GLU A 273 -22.89 -6.72 -10.42
C GLU A 273 -22.57 -8.05 -11.13
N GLU A 274 -23.63 -8.75 -11.53
CA GLU A 274 -23.52 -10.06 -12.17
C GLU A 274 -22.92 -9.95 -13.57
N ILE A 275 -22.14 -10.95 -13.96
CA ILE A 275 -21.58 -11.08 -15.31
C ILE A 275 -22.42 -12.10 -16.08
N PRO A 276 -23.21 -11.69 -17.09
CA PRO A 276 -23.95 -12.65 -17.90
C PRO A 276 -22.99 -13.55 -18.69
N GLU A 277 -23.14 -14.87 -18.57
CA GLU A 277 -22.29 -15.88 -19.24
C GLU A 277 -22.22 -15.65 -20.75
N GLN A 278 -23.37 -15.40 -21.38
CA GLN A 278 -23.48 -15.16 -22.82
C GLN A 278 -22.73 -13.89 -23.26
N LEU A 279 -22.76 -12.84 -22.43
CA LEU A 279 -22.09 -11.58 -22.74
C LEU A 279 -20.57 -11.73 -22.62
N LEU A 280 -20.11 -12.46 -21.62
CA LEU A 280 -18.71 -12.80 -21.46
C LEU A 280 -18.19 -13.63 -22.63
N ASP A 281 -18.91 -14.68 -23.00
CA ASP A 281 -18.56 -15.55 -24.14
C ASP A 281 -18.50 -14.76 -25.46
N PHE A 282 -19.51 -13.92 -25.69
CA PHE A 282 -19.54 -13.01 -26.83
C PHE A 282 -18.33 -12.09 -26.86
N GLU A 283 -17.97 -11.47 -25.73
CA GLU A 283 -16.86 -10.53 -25.68
C GLU A 283 -15.50 -11.22 -25.88
N ILE A 284 -15.30 -12.42 -25.32
CA ILE A 284 -14.11 -13.24 -25.56
C ILE A 284 -14.00 -13.56 -27.06
N THR A 285 -15.07 -14.11 -27.63
CA THR A 285 -15.09 -14.54 -29.03
C THR A 285 -14.91 -13.36 -29.99
N LYS A 286 -15.59 -12.24 -29.73
CA LYS A 286 -15.46 -10.99 -30.47
C LYS A 286 -14.03 -10.45 -30.38
N THR A 287 -13.44 -10.42 -29.19
CA THR A 287 -12.06 -9.95 -29.01
C THR A 287 -11.08 -10.82 -29.78
N LEU A 288 -11.17 -12.15 -29.66
CA LEU A 288 -10.31 -13.08 -30.39
C LEU A 288 -10.50 -12.99 -31.91
N LYS A 289 -11.74 -12.82 -32.42
CA LYS A 289 -12.01 -12.63 -33.85
C LYS A 289 -11.43 -11.31 -34.37
N THR A 290 -11.69 -10.20 -33.66
CA THR A 290 -11.24 -8.86 -34.04
C THR A 290 -9.71 -8.81 -34.11
N VAL A 291 -9.04 -9.46 -33.16
CA VAL A 291 -7.58 -9.62 -33.07
C VAL A 291 -6.99 -10.48 -34.20
N ARG A 292 -7.74 -11.47 -34.69
CA ARG A 292 -7.25 -12.36 -35.76
C ARG A 292 -7.24 -11.64 -37.11
N THR A 293 -8.18 -10.74 -37.36
CA THR A 293 -8.38 -10.04 -38.64
C THR A 293 -7.68 -8.69 -38.74
N TYR A 294 -7.53 -7.98 -37.63
CA TYR A 294 -6.84 -6.70 -37.51
C TYR A 294 -6.11 -6.70 -36.17
N ASP A 295 -5.02 -5.95 -36.01
CA ASP A 295 -4.45 -5.71 -34.68
C ASP A 295 -4.91 -4.31 -34.23
N PRO A 296 -6.06 -4.16 -33.54
CA PRO A 296 -6.52 -2.85 -33.08
C PRO A 296 -5.61 -2.32 -31.98
N PHE A 297 -4.81 -3.22 -31.40
CA PHE A 297 -3.81 -3.02 -30.37
C PHE A 297 -2.43 -3.24 -30.96
N ASN A 298 -2.14 -2.60 -32.10
CA ASN A 298 -0.74 -2.46 -32.51
C ASN A 298 -0.03 -1.64 -31.43
N VAL A 299 0.57 -2.34 -30.46
CA VAL A 299 1.17 -1.80 -29.24
C VAL A 299 2.28 -0.82 -29.61
N ASP A 300 2.95 -1.07 -30.73
CA ASP A 300 3.95 -0.18 -31.34
C ASP A 300 3.38 1.21 -31.73
N LYS A 301 2.05 1.40 -31.75
CA LYS A 301 1.34 2.69 -31.97
C LYS A 301 0.54 3.19 -30.76
N LEU A 302 0.58 2.49 -29.63
CA LEU A 302 -0.03 2.91 -28.36
C LEU A 302 0.95 3.70 -27.47
N ASP A 303 2.22 3.78 -27.88
CA ASP A 303 3.35 4.10 -27.00
C ASP A 303 3.36 5.53 -26.41
N ASP A 304 2.78 6.54 -27.07
CA ASP A 304 2.88 7.93 -26.55
C ASP A 304 1.56 8.55 -26.07
N LEU A 305 0.43 8.31 -26.74
CA LEU A 305 -0.84 9.00 -26.41
C LEU A 305 -1.67 8.28 -25.33
N VAL A 306 -1.37 7.01 -25.07
CA VAL A 306 -2.20 6.11 -24.25
C VAL A 306 -1.39 5.55 -23.09
N ILE A 307 -0.19 5.03 -23.36
CA ILE A 307 0.67 4.46 -22.32
C ILE A 307 1.21 5.56 -21.41
N ARG A 308 1.50 6.77 -21.92
CA ARG A 308 2.00 7.88 -21.11
C ARG A 308 0.98 8.39 -20.07
N PRO A 309 -0.30 8.70 -20.41
CA PRO A 309 -1.28 9.06 -19.38
C PRO A 309 -1.53 7.96 -18.35
N LEU A 310 -1.48 6.68 -18.76
CA LEU A 310 -1.59 5.55 -17.83
C LEU A 310 -0.37 5.48 -16.90
N LYS A 311 0.85 5.68 -17.45
CA LYS A 311 2.11 5.84 -16.69
C LYS A 311 2.02 6.99 -15.70
N ASP A 312 1.60 8.16 -16.15
CA ASP A 312 1.54 9.38 -15.35
C ASP A 312 0.48 9.28 -14.25
N ALA A 313 -0.72 8.77 -14.56
CA ALA A 313 -1.80 8.60 -13.58
C ALA A 313 -1.43 7.59 -12.48
N ILE A 314 -0.70 6.54 -12.83
CA ILE A 314 -0.25 5.52 -11.86
C ILE A 314 0.95 6.05 -11.06
N ASN A 315 1.92 6.69 -11.72
CA ASN A 315 3.12 7.23 -11.07
C ASN A 315 2.78 8.34 -10.09
N ASN A 316 1.90 9.28 -10.45
CA ASN A 316 1.59 10.40 -9.56
C ASN A 316 0.84 9.94 -8.30
N LYS A 317 -0.07 8.96 -8.42
CA LYS A 317 -0.95 8.58 -7.31
C LYS A 317 -0.20 8.08 -6.07
N TRP A 318 0.82 7.23 -6.23
CA TRP A 318 1.56 6.71 -5.08
C TRP A 318 2.53 7.77 -4.51
N ILE A 319 3.08 8.64 -5.37
CA ILE A 319 3.93 9.77 -4.97
C ILE A 319 3.11 10.77 -4.15
N ASP A 320 1.93 11.13 -4.63
CA ASP A 320 1.00 12.04 -3.95
C ASP A 320 0.61 11.48 -2.58
N GLN A 321 0.34 10.17 -2.49
CA GLN A 321 0.06 9.51 -1.22
C GLN A 321 1.25 9.56 -0.26
N LEU A 322 2.47 9.31 -0.76
CA LEU A 322 3.69 9.37 0.05
C LEU A 322 3.95 10.80 0.55
N CYS A 323 3.87 11.80 -0.33
CA CYS A 323 4.04 13.21 0.01
C CYS A 323 3.02 13.65 1.05
N LEU A 324 1.75 13.29 0.89
CA LEU A 324 0.71 13.57 1.86
C LEU A 324 1.02 12.96 3.24
N GLN A 325 1.52 11.72 3.30
CA GLN A 325 1.93 11.14 4.59
C GLN A 325 3.11 11.89 5.21
N MET A 326 4.10 12.31 4.41
CA MET A 326 5.25 13.08 4.89
C MET A 326 4.83 14.44 5.46
N GLU A 327 4.00 15.19 4.72
CA GLU A 327 3.47 16.48 5.16
C GLU A 327 2.68 16.35 6.47
N ASN A 328 1.82 15.33 6.58
CA ASN A 328 1.09 15.04 7.81
C ASN A 328 2.02 14.79 9.00
N CYS A 329 3.11 14.04 8.79
CA CYS A 329 4.10 13.79 9.86
C CYS A 329 4.81 15.07 10.30
N ILE A 330 5.20 15.91 9.35
CA ILE A 330 5.89 17.17 9.61
C ILE A 330 4.97 18.17 10.31
N ASN A 331 3.72 18.27 9.86
CA ASN A 331 2.74 19.13 10.49
C ASN A 331 2.50 18.69 11.94
N LEU A 332 2.26 17.40 12.17
CA LEU A 332 2.12 16.86 13.52
C LEU A 332 3.35 17.18 14.39
N TYR A 333 4.55 17.05 13.84
CA TYR A 333 5.79 17.39 14.54
C TYR A 333 5.86 18.86 14.96
N LYS A 334 5.49 19.78 14.07
CA LYS A 334 5.42 21.23 14.34
C LYS A 334 4.40 21.53 15.45
N TYR A 335 3.22 20.90 15.39
CA TYR A 335 2.21 21.03 16.46
C TYR A 335 2.75 20.54 17.81
N LEU A 336 3.42 19.38 17.84
CA LEU A 336 3.99 18.81 19.06
C LEU A 336 5.16 19.65 19.63
N LYS A 337 5.89 20.40 18.80
CA LYS A 337 6.99 21.25 19.26
C LYS A 337 6.55 22.56 19.87
N SER A 338 5.45 23.14 19.40
CA SER A 338 4.97 24.43 19.90
C SER A 338 3.98 24.27 21.07
N LYS A 339 4.03 25.17 22.06
CA LYS A 339 3.07 25.17 23.17
C LYS A 339 1.63 25.35 22.67
N ALA A 340 1.41 26.37 21.83
CA ALA A 340 0.10 26.64 21.25
C ALA A 340 -0.39 25.50 20.34
N GLY A 341 0.51 24.89 19.56
CA GLY A 341 0.14 23.79 18.67
C GLY A 341 -0.33 22.54 19.42
N ARG A 342 0.27 22.22 20.57
CA ARG A 342 -0.17 21.08 21.39
C ARG A 342 -1.64 21.22 21.80
N LEU A 343 -2.07 22.42 22.15
CA LEU A 343 -3.44 22.70 22.59
C LEU A 343 -4.48 22.44 21.49
N LEU A 344 -4.08 22.54 20.22
CA LEU A 344 -4.93 22.30 19.05
C LEU A 344 -5.02 20.83 18.65
N LEU A 345 -4.17 19.96 19.20
CA LEU A 345 -4.18 18.54 18.88
C LEU A 345 -5.48 17.88 19.36
N LYS A 346 -6.03 16.98 18.54
CA LYS A 346 -7.25 16.22 18.84
C LYS A 346 -6.90 14.77 19.16
N PRO A 347 -6.70 14.41 20.45
CA PRO A 347 -6.33 13.05 20.84
C PRO A 347 -7.49 12.08 20.64
N LYS A 348 -7.16 10.87 20.18
CA LYS A 348 -8.07 9.75 20.01
C LYS A 348 -7.42 8.48 20.56
N ILE A 349 -8.17 7.65 21.28
CA ILE A 349 -7.72 6.31 21.66
C ILE A 349 -7.37 5.52 20.39
N ALA A 350 -6.18 4.94 20.39
CA ALA A 350 -5.68 4.15 19.28
C ALA A 350 -6.57 2.92 19.01
N SER A 351 -6.67 2.53 17.74
CA SER A 351 -7.62 1.49 17.29
C SER A 351 -7.34 0.09 17.82
N ASN A 352 -6.12 -0.16 18.31
CA ASN A 352 -5.66 -1.43 18.86
C ASN A 352 -5.69 -1.46 20.40
N ILE A 353 -6.26 -0.45 21.05
CA ILE A 353 -6.29 -0.34 22.51
C ILE A 353 -7.70 -0.61 23.01
N GLN A 354 -7.80 -1.54 23.96
CA GLN A 354 -9.00 -1.86 24.69
C GLN A 354 -8.90 -1.39 26.15
N LEU A 355 -10.01 -0.90 26.68
CA LEU A 355 -10.17 -0.52 28.07
C LEU A 355 -10.94 -1.61 28.79
N ASN A 356 -10.29 -2.35 29.69
CA ASN A 356 -10.90 -3.44 30.44
C ASN A 356 -10.98 -3.08 31.93
N GLU A 357 -12.15 -3.26 32.54
CA GLU A 357 -12.30 -3.06 33.98
C GLU A 357 -11.87 -4.31 34.74
N ILE A 358 -11.00 -4.12 35.72
CA ILE A 358 -10.62 -5.17 36.68
C ILE A 358 -11.00 -4.71 38.09
N LYS A 359 -11.42 -5.67 38.91
CA LYS A 359 -11.66 -5.45 40.32
C LYS A 359 -10.51 -6.06 41.11
N GLU A 360 -9.74 -5.22 41.80
CA GLU A 360 -8.72 -5.65 42.74
C GLU A 360 -9.16 -5.21 44.14
N LYS A 361 -9.45 -6.20 45.00
CA LYS A 361 -10.06 -5.96 46.32
C LYS A 361 -11.41 -5.21 46.18
N GLU A 362 -11.52 -4.01 46.74
CA GLU A 362 -12.71 -3.15 46.70
C GLU A 362 -12.64 -2.06 45.62
N GLU A 363 -11.52 -1.94 44.89
CA GLU A 363 -11.32 -0.87 43.91
C GLU A 363 -11.44 -1.39 42.47
N ILE A 364 -12.13 -0.60 41.63
CA ILE A 364 -12.26 -0.84 40.20
C ILE A 364 -11.21 0.01 39.48
N TYR A 365 -10.42 -0.66 38.66
CA TYR A 365 -9.41 -0.05 37.83
C TYR A 365 -9.66 -0.36 36.37
N THR A 366 -9.20 0.51 35.49
CA THR A 366 -9.22 0.24 34.05
C THR A 366 -7.81 -0.10 33.59
N VAL A 367 -7.67 -1.29 33.03
CA VAL A 367 -6.45 -1.78 32.41
C VAL A 367 -6.47 -1.44 30.93
N LEU A 368 -5.37 -0.90 30.45
CA LEU A 368 -5.10 -0.69 29.04
C LEU A 368 -4.51 -1.97 28.46
N VAL A 369 -5.21 -2.57 27.51
CA VAL A 369 -4.75 -3.80 26.84
C VAL A 369 -4.58 -3.50 25.36
N ASN A 370 -3.44 -3.89 24.78
CA ASN A 370 -3.32 -3.96 23.34
C ASN A 370 -4.04 -5.21 22.84
N GLU A 371 -5.11 -5.03 22.08
CA GLU A 371 -5.96 -6.12 21.61
C GLU A 371 -5.23 -7.09 20.67
N ILE A 372 -4.19 -6.61 19.98
CA ILE A 372 -3.47 -7.41 18.98
C ILE A 372 -2.44 -8.32 19.67
N SER A 373 -1.64 -7.78 20.58
CA SER A 373 -0.62 -8.55 21.31
C SER A 373 -1.13 -9.18 22.60
N GLY A 374 -2.29 -8.76 23.12
CA GLY A 374 -2.77 -9.13 24.45
C GLY A 374 -1.98 -8.51 25.59
N LYS A 375 -1.02 -7.61 25.29
CA LYS A 375 -0.14 -7.02 26.28
C LYS A 375 -0.87 -5.99 27.13
N VAL A 376 -0.74 -6.11 28.46
CA VAL A 376 -1.16 -5.07 29.40
C VAL A 376 -0.16 -3.92 29.34
N LEU A 377 -0.65 -2.73 28.98
CA LEU A 377 0.18 -1.53 28.82
C LEU A 377 0.24 -0.69 30.10
N GLY A 378 -0.78 -0.80 30.95
CA GLY A 378 -0.85 -0.05 32.19
C GLY A 378 -2.21 -0.14 32.85
N LYS A 379 -2.30 0.43 34.03
CA LYS A 379 -3.49 0.49 34.88
C LYS A 379 -3.76 1.95 35.20
N LEU A 380 -4.97 2.41 34.97
CA LEU A 380 -5.39 3.79 35.19
C LEU A 380 -6.44 3.88 36.30
N GLY A 381 -6.33 4.93 37.09
CA GLY A 381 -7.32 5.31 38.09
C GLY A 381 -8.55 6.00 37.48
N LYS A 382 -9.57 6.28 38.31
CA LYS A 382 -10.82 6.91 37.88
C LYS A 382 -10.60 8.27 37.20
N ASP A 383 -9.66 9.03 37.75
CA ASP A 383 -9.32 10.38 37.30
C ASP A 383 -8.71 10.38 35.89
N GLU A 384 -7.67 9.58 35.67
CA GLU A 384 -6.99 9.42 34.39
C GLU A 384 -7.96 8.89 33.31
N ILE A 385 -8.84 7.97 33.68
CA ILE A 385 -9.88 7.46 32.78
C ILE A 385 -10.91 8.51 32.41
N SER A 386 -11.25 9.41 33.33
CA SER A 386 -12.17 10.51 33.03
C SER A 386 -11.61 11.44 31.95
N ILE A 387 -10.29 11.66 31.90
CA ILE A 387 -9.60 12.41 30.84
C ILE A 387 -9.52 11.57 29.57
N LEU A 388 -9.12 10.29 29.68
CA LEU A 388 -8.95 9.40 28.53
C LEU A 388 -10.26 9.22 27.74
N ARG A 389 -11.41 9.16 28.43
CA ARG A 389 -12.74 9.06 27.79
C ARG A 389 -13.11 10.28 26.94
N LEU A 390 -12.49 11.44 27.19
CA LEU A 390 -12.67 12.64 26.36
C LEU A 390 -11.80 12.62 25.10
N CYS A 391 -10.79 11.74 25.04
CA CYS A 391 -9.90 11.57 23.90
C CYS A 391 -10.56 10.73 22.78
N ASN A 392 -11.59 11.29 22.14
CA ASN A 392 -12.36 10.65 21.07
C ASN A 392 -12.02 11.18 19.66
N GLY A 393 -11.05 12.07 19.55
CA GLY A 393 -10.63 12.72 18.30
C GLY A 393 -11.48 13.90 17.85
N ARG A 394 -12.50 14.31 18.62
CA ARG A 394 -13.35 15.48 18.34
C ARG A 394 -12.85 16.73 19.06
N LEU A 395 -12.61 16.58 20.36
CA LEU A 395 -12.14 17.65 21.24
C LEU A 395 -10.62 17.84 21.10
N CYS A 396 -10.16 19.08 21.11
CA CYS A 396 -8.74 19.39 21.24
C CYS A 396 -8.30 19.42 22.71
N ILE A 397 -6.99 19.37 22.96
CA ILE A 397 -6.45 19.38 24.33
C ILE A 397 -6.92 20.62 25.12
N HIS A 398 -7.05 21.79 24.46
CA HIS A 398 -7.60 23.01 25.08
C HIS A 398 -9.05 22.86 25.54
N GLU A 399 -9.88 22.15 24.78
CA GLU A 399 -11.27 21.93 25.15
C GLU A 399 -11.36 20.92 26.30
N ILE A 400 -10.50 19.89 26.28
CA ILE A 400 -10.38 18.93 27.38
C ILE A 400 -9.96 19.64 28.66
N SER A 401 -8.99 20.57 28.61
CA SER A 401 -8.55 21.33 29.79
C SER A 401 -9.62 22.22 30.39
N LYS A 402 -10.51 22.76 29.55
CA LYS A 402 -11.68 23.53 30.03
C LYS A 402 -12.77 22.68 30.67
N ILE A 403 -12.89 21.41 30.29
CA ILE A 403 -13.85 20.48 30.91
C ILE A 403 -13.29 19.95 32.23
N LYS A 404 -11.97 19.73 32.27
CA LYS A 404 -11.22 19.13 33.38
C LYS A 404 -10.53 20.20 34.22
N ILE A 405 -11.32 21.17 34.69
CA ILE A 405 -10.85 22.36 35.44
C ILE A 405 -10.09 22.02 36.73
N GLU A 406 -10.30 20.83 37.27
CA GLU A 406 -9.62 20.32 38.46
C GLU A 406 -8.14 19.98 38.20
N TYR A 407 -7.72 19.91 36.93
CA TYR A 407 -6.33 19.71 36.52
C TYR A 407 -5.79 20.96 35.83
N SER A 408 -4.48 21.24 36.01
CA SER A 408 -3.86 22.31 35.22
C SER A 408 -3.78 21.90 33.74
N GLU A 409 -3.84 22.88 32.84
CA GLU A 409 -3.67 22.64 31.40
C GLU A 409 -2.35 21.92 31.11
N LYS A 410 -1.29 22.26 31.85
CA LYS A 410 0.01 21.62 31.73
C LYS A 410 -0.05 20.12 32.05
N ASP A 411 -0.73 19.74 33.12
CA ASP A 411 -0.84 18.33 33.53
C ASP A 411 -1.60 17.51 32.49
N ILE A 412 -2.66 18.08 31.91
CA ILE A 412 -3.42 17.44 30.83
C ILE A 412 -2.56 17.29 29.57
N VAL A 413 -1.82 18.34 29.19
CA VAL A 413 -0.90 18.27 28.04
C VAL A 413 0.15 17.19 28.27
N ASP A 414 0.80 17.17 29.44
CA ASP A 414 1.86 16.22 29.75
C ASP A 414 1.32 14.78 29.78
N PHE A 415 0.12 14.55 30.35
CA PHE A 415 -0.56 13.27 30.34
C PHE A 415 -0.90 12.78 28.93
N VAL A 416 -1.52 13.62 28.10
CA VAL A 416 -1.87 13.28 26.72
C VAL A 416 -0.63 12.99 25.88
N LEU A 417 0.45 13.77 26.05
CA LEU A 417 1.71 13.55 25.34
C LEU A 417 2.42 12.27 25.80
N MET A 418 2.34 11.92 27.09
CA MET A 418 2.84 10.65 27.60
C MET A 418 2.11 9.47 26.93
N LEU A 419 0.77 9.49 26.93
CA LEU A 419 -0.02 8.44 26.30
C LEU A 419 0.21 8.32 24.78
N TRP A 420 0.41 9.44 24.09
CA TRP A 420 0.76 9.44 22.67
C TRP A 420 2.15 8.84 22.40
N LYS A 421 3.15 9.15 23.23
CA LYS A 421 4.49 8.55 23.13
C LYS A 421 4.44 7.03 23.33
N SER A 422 3.53 6.56 24.19
CA SER A 422 3.28 5.13 24.44
C SER A 422 2.28 4.49 23.47
N ARG A 423 1.90 5.18 22.38
CA ARG A 423 0.98 4.69 21.34
C ARG A 423 -0.43 4.32 21.80
N ILE A 424 -0.80 4.75 23.01
CA ILE A 424 -2.16 4.60 23.54
C ILE A 424 -3.11 5.59 22.88
N LEU A 425 -2.61 6.81 22.61
CA LEU A 425 -3.30 7.84 21.87
C LEU A 425 -2.67 8.06 20.49
N ILE A 426 -3.51 8.42 19.54
CA ILE A 426 -3.15 8.98 18.25
C ILE A 426 -3.73 10.39 18.14
N PHE A 427 -3.16 11.23 17.29
CA PHE A 427 -3.77 12.51 16.94
C PHE A 427 -4.41 12.37 15.57
N ASN A 428 -5.67 12.78 15.44
CA ASN A 428 -6.29 12.87 14.12
C ASN A 428 -5.51 13.87 13.26
N SER A 429 -5.35 13.56 11.97
CA SER A 429 -4.73 14.49 11.03
C SER A 429 -5.47 15.81 11.10
N ILE A 430 -4.78 16.85 11.57
CA ILE A 430 -5.22 18.23 11.46
C ILE A 430 -5.08 18.57 9.98
N THR A 431 -6.01 18.07 9.17
CA THR A 431 -6.26 18.63 7.86
C THR A 431 -6.82 20.01 8.15
N ASN A 432 -6.15 21.02 7.63
CA ASN A 432 -6.57 22.41 7.77
C ASN A 432 -8.05 22.52 7.43
N ILE A 433 -8.76 23.26 8.27
CA ILE A 433 -10.04 23.90 7.95
C ILE A 433 -9.89 24.65 6.63
#